data_AF-A0A538S166-F1
#
_entry.id   AF-A0A538S166-F1
#
_cell.length_a   1.000
_cell.length_b   1.000
_cell.length_c   1.000
_cell.angle_alpha   90.00
_cell.angle_beta   90.00
_cell.angle_gamma   90.00
#
_symmetry.space_group_name_H-M   'P 1'
#
loop_
_entity.id
_entity.type
_entity.pdbx_description
1 polymer ?
#
loop_
_entity_poly.entity_id
_entity_poly.type
_entity_poly.pdbx_seq_one_letter_code
_entity_poly.pdbx_strand_id
1 'polypeptide(L)'
;MIRAGDDTPALLTAQGVIDKVEKDTLTLRPRGTDGKTGKQLVLRLTGTSRLYTLTTEKHAAGPILVQKHTEPGNLKPQQAVAVIYTGDTSPVLLSAVIQAGAAQAADRKGAWKLPRGVPAKVETALKYIDEHHSAPEGYEGGRTFLNLGRAGEEKLPARDARGKPIKYQEWDVNPRVPGKNRGPERLVTGSDGSAYYTDDHYRTFKKVR
;
A
#
# COMPACT_ATOMS: atom_id res chain seq x y z
N MET A 1 32.35 -2.57 48.61
CA MET A 1 32.39 -1.87 47.31
C MET A 1 32.07 -2.93 46.26
N ILE A 2 31.01 -2.84 45.46
CA ILE A 2 30.75 -1.89 44.37
C ILE A 2 29.22 -1.65 44.29
N ARG A 3 28.78 -0.39 44.21
CA ARG A 3 27.38 -0.07 43.85
C ARG A 3 27.23 -0.38 42.35
N ALA A 4 26.38 -1.34 42.00
CA ALA A 4 25.87 -1.45 40.64
C ALA A 4 25.09 -0.14 40.37
N GLY A 5 25.55 0.65 39.41
CA GLY A 5 24.92 1.93 39.09
C GLY A 5 23.48 1.72 38.65
N ASP A 6 22.59 2.56 39.17
CA ASP A 6 21.19 2.73 38.79
C ASP A 6 21.07 3.38 37.39
N ASP A 7 21.80 2.87 36.39
CA ASP A 7 21.71 3.40 35.03
C ASP A 7 20.45 2.82 34.37
N THR A 8 19.33 3.48 34.63
CA THR A 8 18.06 3.21 33.93
C THR A 8 18.31 3.31 32.43
N PRO A 9 18.11 2.23 31.66
CA PRO A 9 18.37 2.25 30.22
C PRO A 9 17.52 3.33 29.56
N ALA A 10 18.15 4.15 28.71
CA ALA A 10 17.44 5.24 28.03
C ALA A 10 16.35 4.66 27.12
N LEU A 11 15.19 5.30 27.03
CA LEU A 11 14.19 4.93 26.02
C LEU A 11 14.44 5.74 24.74
N LEU A 12 14.68 5.03 23.65
CA LEU A 12 15.05 5.63 22.37
C LEU A 12 14.06 5.22 21.28
N THR A 13 13.99 6.04 20.23
CA THR A 13 13.20 5.76 19.03
C THR A 13 14.06 5.87 17.79
N ALA A 14 13.73 5.07 16.79
CA ALA A 14 14.35 5.16 15.47
C ALA A 14 13.32 4.83 14.39
N GLN A 15 13.52 5.40 13.20
CA GLN A 15 12.78 5.05 12.01
C GLN A 15 13.76 4.77 10.87
N GLY A 16 13.39 3.88 9.97
CA GLY A 16 14.25 3.50 8.86
C GLY A 16 13.70 2.31 8.11
N VAL A 17 14.61 1.47 7.61
CA VAL A 17 14.25 0.21 6.95
C VAL A 17 14.87 -0.99 7.67
N ILE A 18 14.19 -2.13 7.61
CA ILE A 18 14.76 -3.40 8.04
C ILE A 18 15.90 -3.77 7.09
N ASP A 19 17.10 -3.96 7.63
CA ASP A 19 18.26 -4.44 6.88
C ASP A 19 18.33 -5.97 6.92
N LYS A 20 18.15 -6.55 8.11
CA LYS A 20 18.21 -7.99 8.35
C LYS A 20 17.28 -8.39 9.49
N VAL A 21 16.68 -9.58 9.39
CA VAL A 21 15.87 -10.19 10.45
C VAL A 21 16.43 -11.56 10.76
N GLU A 22 16.63 -11.85 12.03
CA GLU A 22 17.00 -13.16 12.55
C GLU A 22 16.01 -13.56 13.65
N LYS A 23 16.20 -14.75 14.24
CA LYS A 23 15.30 -15.27 15.27
C LYS A 23 15.27 -14.37 16.51
N ASP A 24 16.42 -13.83 16.90
CA ASP A 24 16.65 -13.08 18.14
C ASP A 24 17.22 -11.67 17.90
N THR A 25 17.38 -11.27 16.64
CA THR A 25 17.87 -9.92 16.29
C THR A 25 17.06 -9.28 15.16
N LEU A 26 16.90 -7.97 15.24
CA LEU A 26 16.37 -7.11 14.18
C LEU A 26 17.41 -6.03 13.88
N THR A 27 17.98 -6.06 12.68
CA THR A 27 18.93 -5.05 12.22
C THR A 27 18.21 -4.03 11.37
N LEU A 28 18.34 -2.77 11.76
CA LEU A 28 17.74 -1.63 11.09
C LEU A 28 18.82 -0.76 10.45
N ARG A 29 18.41 -0.08 9.40
CA ARG A 29 19.16 1.04 8.82
C ARG A 29 18.37 2.33 9.08
N PRO A 30 18.68 3.06 10.17
CA PRO A 30 17.96 4.28 10.52
C PRO A 30 18.11 5.37 9.45
N ARG A 31 17.10 6.23 9.35
CA ARG A 31 17.15 7.44 8.52
C ARG A 31 17.10 8.66 9.44
N GLY A 32 18.10 9.53 9.33
CA GLY A 32 18.15 10.82 10.01
C GLY A 32 17.08 11.77 9.49
N THR A 33 16.77 12.80 10.29
CA THR A 33 15.82 13.87 9.92
C THR A 33 16.30 14.70 8.72
N ASP A 34 17.59 14.63 8.41
CA ASP A 34 18.25 15.21 7.23
C ASP A 34 18.15 14.31 5.97
N GLY A 35 17.43 13.19 6.06
CA GLY A 35 17.29 12.21 4.99
C GLY A 35 18.51 11.30 4.80
N LYS A 36 19.58 11.50 5.57
CA LYS A 36 20.78 10.67 5.48
C LYS A 36 20.57 9.34 6.19
N THR A 37 21.29 8.35 5.70
CA THR A 37 21.26 7.00 6.25
C THR A 37 22.23 6.92 7.43
N GLY A 38 21.74 6.49 8.59
CA GLY A 38 22.54 6.30 9.79
C GLY A 38 23.29 4.97 9.80
N LYS A 39 24.15 4.77 10.81
CA LYS A 39 24.82 3.49 11.07
C LYS A 39 23.78 2.40 11.35
N GLN A 40 24.10 1.15 11.00
CA GLN A 40 23.25 0.01 11.34
C GLN A 40 22.97 -0.02 12.85
N LEU A 41 21.69 -0.22 13.18
CA LEU A 41 21.21 -0.38 14.54
C LEU A 41 20.75 -1.83 14.71
N VAL A 42 21.46 -2.60 15.54
CA VAL A 42 21.13 -3.99 15.84
C VAL A 42 20.36 -4.03 17.15
N LEU A 43 19.14 -4.57 17.12
CA LEU A 43 18.27 -4.67 18.29
C LEU A 43 18.02 -6.13 18.63
N ARG A 44 18.14 -6.48 19.91
CA ARG A 44 17.81 -7.81 20.42
C ARG A 44 16.30 -7.97 20.56
N LEU A 45 15.80 -9.12 20.15
CA LEU A 45 14.42 -9.55 20.33
C LEU A 45 14.33 -10.45 21.56
N THR A 46 13.39 -10.14 22.45
CA THR A 46 13.10 -10.94 23.65
C THR A 46 11.65 -11.42 23.59
N GLY A 47 11.24 -12.28 24.53
CA GLY A 47 9.84 -12.71 24.65
C GLY A 47 8.85 -11.58 24.96
N THR A 48 9.34 -10.37 25.28
CA THR A 48 8.52 -9.19 25.54
C THR A 48 8.57 -8.16 24.41
N SER A 49 9.43 -8.35 23.40
CA SER A 49 9.44 -7.53 22.19
C SER A 49 8.15 -7.71 21.41
N ARG A 50 7.48 -6.60 21.10
CA ARG A 50 6.22 -6.63 20.32
C ARG A 50 6.48 -6.15 18.90
N LEU A 51 6.14 -6.97 17.92
CA LEU A 51 6.25 -6.62 16.51
C LEU A 51 4.84 -6.48 15.94
N TYR A 52 4.60 -5.39 15.23
CA TYR A 52 3.32 -5.14 14.58
C TYR A 52 3.50 -4.86 13.11
N THR A 53 2.63 -5.40 12.27
CA THR A 53 2.43 -4.87 10.91
C THR A 53 1.33 -3.84 10.91
N LEU A 54 1.57 -2.70 10.26
CA LEU A 54 0.53 -1.74 9.94
C LEU A 54 -0.32 -2.29 8.79
N THR A 55 -1.62 -2.40 9.02
CA THR A 55 -2.60 -2.93 8.06
C THR A 55 -3.81 -2.00 7.98
N THR A 56 -4.53 -2.05 6.86
CA THR A 56 -5.77 -1.28 6.72
C THR A 56 -6.96 -2.18 7.02
N GLU A 57 -7.78 -1.77 7.99
CA GLU A 57 -9.07 -2.40 8.25
C GLU A 57 -10.21 -1.51 7.79
N LYS A 58 -11.28 -2.13 7.30
CA LYS A 58 -12.47 -1.38 6.90
C LYS A 58 -13.34 -1.14 8.11
N HIS A 59 -13.41 0.10 8.54
CA HIS A 59 -14.34 0.56 9.57
C HIS A 59 -15.56 1.25 8.94
N ALA A 60 -16.62 1.44 9.72
CA ALA A 60 -17.85 2.08 9.24
C ALA A 60 -17.62 3.51 8.71
N ALA A 61 -16.64 4.23 9.28
CA ALA A 61 -16.25 5.58 8.89
C ALA A 61 -15.20 5.64 7.76
N GLY A 62 -14.73 4.50 7.25
CA GLY A 62 -13.68 4.44 6.22
C GLY A 62 -12.54 3.48 6.56
N PRO A 63 -11.53 3.38 5.68
CA PRO A 63 -10.33 2.61 5.98
C PRO A 63 -9.57 3.25 7.15
N ILE A 64 -9.30 2.47 8.19
CA ILE A 64 -8.46 2.87 9.31
C ILE A 64 -7.19 2.03 9.32
N LEU A 65 -6.07 2.66 9.66
CA LEU A 65 -4.82 1.95 9.88
C LEU A 65 -4.85 1.31 11.27
N VAL A 66 -4.64 0.01 11.31
CA VAL A 66 -4.57 -0.77 12.54
C VAL A 66 -3.27 -1.56 12.59
N GLN A 67 -2.84 -1.90 13.79
CA GLN A 67 -1.64 -2.69 14.03
C GLN A 67 -2.05 -4.13 14.32
N LYS A 68 -1.45 -5.09 13.60
CA LYS A 68 -1.61 -6.52 13.86
C LYS A 68 -0.31 -7.10 14.35
N HIS A 69 -0.38 -7.91 15.40
CA HIS A 69 0.79 -8.61 15.90
C HIS A 69 1.40 -9.49 14.80
N THR A 70 2.72 -9.53 14.71
CA THR A 70 3.47 -10.35 13.76
C THR A 70 4.68 -10.97 14.44
N GLU A 71 5.23 -12.00 13.80
CA GLU A 71 6.46 -12.66 14.24
C GLU A 71 7.65 -12.23 13.36
N PRO A 72 8.90 -12.36 13.85
CA PRO A 72 10.09 -12.02 13.08
C PRO A 72 10.17 -12.75 11.74
N GLY A 73 9.73 -14.02 11.68
CA GLY A 73 9.74 -14.82 10.46
C GLY A 73 8.85 -14.30 9.33
N ASN A 74 7.89 -13.41 9.62
CA ASN A 74 7.03 -12.78 8.62
C ASN A 74 7.61 -11.48 8.07
N LEU A 75 8.66 -10.95 8.70
CA LEU A 75 9.31 -9.71 8.30
C LEU A 75 10.27 -9.95 7.13
N LYS A 76 10.46 -8.92 6.31
CA LYS A 76 11.34 -8.96 5.14
C LYS A 76 12.28 -7.75 5.15
N PRO A 77 13.50 -7.89 4.60
CA PRO A 77 14.36 -6.73 4.36
C PRO A 77 13.65 -5.64 3.54
N GLN A 78 14.12 -4.41 3.69
CA GLN A 78 13.60 -3.18 3.06
C GLN A 78 12.20 -2.73 3.49
N GLN A 79 11.56 -3.41 4.43
CA GLN A 79 10.32 -2.93 5.04
C GLN A 79 10.60 -1.67 5.87
N ALA A 80 9.81 -0.62 5.66
CA ALA A 80 9.88 0.57 6.51
C ALA A 80 9.40 0.22 7.92
N VAL A 81 10.08 0.75 8.92
CA VAL A 81 9.83 0.43 10.33
C VAL A 81 10.13 1.61 11.22
N ALA A 82 9.28 1.77 12.24
CA ALA A 82 9.52 2.63 13.39
C ALA A 82 9.62 1.77 14.65
N VAL A 83 10.59 2.06 15.52
CA VAL A 83 10.90 1.28 16.72
C VAL A 83 11.02 2.12 17.97
N ILE A 84 10.72 1.48 19.10
CA ILE A 84 11.03 1.93 20.46
C ILE A 84 11.95 0.87 21.08
N TYR A 85 13.07 1.29 21.66
CA TYR A 85 14.11 0.39 22.16
C TYR A 85 14.87 0.98 23.36
N THR A 86 15.64 0.14 24.07
CA THR A 86 16.52 0.58 25.17
C THR A 86 17.90 1.00 24.67
N GLY A 87 18.41 2.13 25.18
CA GLY A 87 19.73 2.66 24.91
C GLY A 87 20.71 2.21 25.99
N ASP A 88 21.47 1.16 25.68
CA ASP A 88 22.59 0.64 26.47
C ASP A 88 23.60 -0.06 25.52
N THR A 89 24.55 -0.82 26.06
CA THR A 89 25.55 -1.58 25.27
C THR A 89 24.95 -2.73 24.47
N SER A 90 23.70 -3.13 24.69
CA SER A 90 23.00 -4.23 24.02
C SER A 90 21.52 -3.90 23.81
N PRO A 91 21.20 -2.97 22.88
CA PRO A 91 19.86 -2.45 22.70
C PRO A 91 18.78 -3.53 22.56
N VAL A 92 17.73 -3.45 23.36
CA VAL A 92 16.58 -4.37 23.31
C VAL A 92 15.41 -3.69 22.63
N LEU A 93 14.81 -4.36 21.64
CA LEU A 93 13.58 -3.89 21.03
C LEU A 93 12.42 -4.05 22.02
N LEU A 94 11.68 -2.96 22.25
CA LEU A 94 10.45 -2.99 23.04
C LEU A 94 9.23 -3.14 22.13
N SER A 95 9.14 -2.30 21.10
CA SER A 95 8.05 -2.34 20.13
C SER A 95 8.53 -1.89 18.75
N ALA A 96 8.06 -2.57 17.70
CA ALA A 96 8.24 -2.14 16.32
C ALA A 96 6.89 -2.12 15.58
N VAL A 97 6.67 -1.07 14.78
CA VAL A 97 5.61 -1.01 13.80
C VAL A 97 6.24 -1.04 12.41
N ILE A 98 6.00 -2.13 11.70
CA ILE A 98 6.53 -2.42 10.39
C ILE A 98 5.44 -2.12 9.37
N GLN A 99 5.74 -1.31 8.36
CA GLN A 99 4.90 -1.21 7.19
C GLN A 99 4.98 -2.53 6.43
N ALA A 100 3.83 -3.15 6.16
CA ALA A 100 3.76 -4.36 5.37
C ALA A 100 4.55 -4.14 4.07
N GLY A 101 5.59 -4.95 3.86
CA GLY A 101 6.57 -4.72 2.79
C GLY A 101 5.94 -4.68 1.41
N ALA A 102 6.69 -4.26 0.41
CA ALA A 102 6.27 -4.17 -0.99
C ALA A 102 5.83 -5.51 -1.65
N ALA A 103 5.51 -6.56 -0.87
CA ALA A 103 4.70 -7.73 -1.28
C ALA A 103 3.22 -7.60 -0.86
N GLN A 104 2.92 -6.76 0.13
CA GLN A 104 1.58 -6.38 0.61
C GLN A 104 1.30 -4.87 0.40
N ALA A 105 2.35 -4.05 0.27
CA ALA A 105 2.32 -2.74 -0.40
C ALA A 105 2.67 -2.84 -1.91
N ALA A 106 2.86 -4.06 -2.44
CA ALA A 106 3.19 -4.36 -3.84
C ALA A 106 2.16 -3.91 -4.85
N ASP A 107 0.96 -3.56 -4.39
CA ASP A 107 -0.10 -3.13 -5.29
C ASP A 107 0.07 -1.67 -5.74
N ARG A 108 1.18 -0.99 -5.35
CA ARG A 108 1.34 0.46 -5.61
C ARG A 108 2.67 1.00 -6.11
N LYS A 109 3.72 0.21 -6.39
CA LYS A 109 4.90 0.71 -7.16
C LYS A 109 5.57 -0.41 -7.99
N GLY A 110 4.85 -0.92 -8.97
CA GLY A 110 5.39 -1.72 -10.07
C GLY A 110 4.45 -1.51 -11.23
N ALA A 111 4.98 -1.26 -12.43
CA ALA A 111 4.16 -1.10 -13.62
C ALA A 111 3.16 -2.26 -13.68
N TRP A 112 1.85 -1.96 -13.71
CA TRP A 112 0.86 -3.01 -13.92
C TRP A 112 1.29 -3.71 -15.20
N LYS A 113 1.52 -5.03 -15.16
CA LYS A 113 1.77 -5.76 -16.39
C LYS A 113 0.46 -5.81 -17.15
N LEU A 114 0.25 -4.77 -17.95
CA LEU A 114 -0.98 -4.57 -18.69
C LEU A 114 -1.22 -5.80 -19.58
N PRO A 115 -2.45 -6.34 -19.62
CA PRO A 115 -2.80 -7.40 -20.56
C PRO A 115 -2.49 -6.98 -21.99
N ARG A 116 -2.28 -7.96 -22.87
CA ARG A 116 -2.11 -7.70 -24.31
C ARG A 116 -3.31 -6.90 -24.84
N GLY A 117 -3.03 -5.86 -25.62
CA GLY A 117 -4.05 -4.98 -26.19
C GLY A 117 -4.60 -3.94 -25.21
N VAL A 118 -3.96 -3.72 -24.06
CA VAL A 118 -4.22 -2.55 -23.20
C VAL A 118 -3.12 -1.51 -23.43
N PRO A 119 -3.46 -0.28 -23.85
CA PRO A 119 -2.46 0.76 -24.13
C PRO A 119 -1.77 1.31 -22.86
N ALA A 120 -0.50 1.73 -22.97
CA ALA A 120 0.29 2.27 -21.85
C ALA A 120 -0.32 3.52 -21.18
N LYS A 121 -1.13 4.31 -21.92
CA LYS A 121 -1.87 5.45 -21.36
C LYS A 121 -2.83 5.06 -20.23
N VAL A 122 -3.32 3.81 -20.24
CA VAL A 122 -4.23 3.28 -19.21
C VAL A 122 -3.50 3.19 -17.87
N GLU A 123 -2.25 2.71 -17.87
CA GLU A 123 -1.41 2.69 -16.68
C GLU A 123 -1.11 4.11 -16.18
N THR A 124 -0.85 5.05 -17.09
CA THR A 124 -0.61 6.45 -16.72
C THR A 124 -1.84 7.06 -16.02
N ALA A 125 -3.03 6.86 -16.59
CA ALA A 125 -4.28 7.33 -16.00
C ALA A 125 -4.57 6.64 -14.65
N LEU A 126 -4.41 5.31 -14.58
CA LEU A 126 -4.65 4.53 -13.36
C LEU A 126 -3.75 4.99 -12.21
N LYS A 127 -2.46 5.25 -12.48
CA LYS A 127 -1.52 5.78 -11.48
C LYS A 127 -1.96 7.14 -10.94
N TYR A 128 -2.39 8.04 -11.81
CA TYR A 128 -2.89 9.34 -11.40
C TYR A 128 -4.14 9.21 -10.52
N ILE A 129 -5.10 8.36 -10.92
CA ILE A 129 -6.36 8.15 -10.19
C ILE A 129 -6.11 7.53 -8.82
N ASP A 130 -5.15 6.60 -8.70
CA ASP A 130 -4.80 6.01 -7.40
C ASP A 130 -4.14 7.01 -6.45
N GLU A 131 -3.36 7.95 -6.99
CA GLU A 131 -2.62 8.96 -6.22
C GLU A 131 -3.50 10.15 -5.81
N HIS A 132 -4.36 10.61 -6.73
CA HIS A 132 -5.12 11.86 -6.55
C HIS A 132 -6.62 11.64 -6.30
N HIS A 133 -7.14 10.43 -6.53
CA HIS A 133 -8.57 10.10 -6.45
C HIS A 133 -9.46 11.01 -7.33
N SER A 134 -8.89 11.53 -8.42
CA SER A 134 -9.54 12.43 -9.37
C SER A 134 -9.04 12.16 -10.79
N ALA A 135 -9.78 12.65 -11.78
CA ALA A 135 -9.33 12.60 -13.17
C ALA A 135 -8.16 13.59 -13.37
N PRO A 136 -7.19 13.28 -14.24
CA PRO A 136 -6.18 14.24 -14.65
C PRO A 136 -6.81 15.51 -15.25
N GLU A 137 -6.09 16.62 -15.20
CA GLU A 137 -6.54 17.85 -15.85
C GLU A 137 -6.82 17.62 -17.35
N GLY A 138 -7.98 18.08 -17.81
CA GLY A 138 -8.44 17.86 -19.18
C GLY A 138 -9.04 16.48 -19.46
N TYR A 139 -9.17 15.60 -18.46
CA TYR A 139 -9.87 14.31 -18.57
C TYR A 139 -11.20 14.37 -17.82
N GLU A 140 -12.14 13.48 -18.14
CA GLU A 140 -13.39 13.33 -17.38
C GLU A 140 -13.43 11.99 -16.64
N GLY A 141 -13.93 11.97 -15.41
CA GLY A 141 -14.04 10.74 -14.62
C GLY A 141 -14.55 10.97 -13.20
N GLY A 142 -14.63 9.88 -12.43
CA GLY A 142 -15.07 9.87 -11.04
C GLY A 142 -16.58 9.69 -10.85
N ARG A 143 -17.32 9.45 -11.93
CA ARG A 143 -18.74 9.12 -11.86
C ARG A 143 -18.91 7.66 -11.46
N THR A 144 -20.01 7.35 -10.78
CA THR A 144 -20.38 5.97 -10.47
C THR A 144 -20.63 5.17 -11.74
N PHE A 145 -19.93 4.06 -11.89
CA PHE A 145 -20.27 3.04 -12.88
C PHE A 145 -21.25 2.05 -12.23
N LEU A 146 -22.47 1.97 -12.77
CA LEU A 146 -23.56 1.22 -12.13
C LEU A 146 -23.43 -0.30 -12.28
N ASN A 147 -22.58 -0.79 -13.19
CA ASN A 147 -22.33 -2.21 -13.42
C ASN A 147 -23.62 -3.04 -13.59
N LEU A 148 -24.55 -2.53 -14.41
CA LEU A 148 -25.88 -3.13 -14.58
C LEU A 148 -25.90 -4.23 -15.64
N GLY A 149 -24.90 -4.29 -16.53
CA GLY A 149 -24.88 -5.23 -17.65
C GLY A 149 -26.02 -5.00 -18.64
N ARG A 150 -26.45 -3.74 -18.83
CA ARG A 150 -27.56 -3.39 -19.73
C ARG A 150 -27.02 -3.17 -21.14
N ALA A 151 -27.87 -3.25 -22.15
CA ALA A 151 -27.51 -2.95 -23.54
C ALA A 151 -26.27 -3.71 -24.07
N GLY A 152 -26.00 -4.91 -23.57
CA GLY A 152 -24.87 -5.73 -23.99
C GLY A 152 -23.53 -5.41 -23.31
N GLU A 153 -23.55 -4.64 -22.20
CA GLU A 153 -22.39 -4.44 -21.34
C GLU A 153 -22.00 -5.74 -20.60
N GLU A 154 -20.69 -5.99 -20.47
CA GLU A 154 -20.20 -7.04 -19.60
C GLU A 154 -20.37 -6.64 -18.13
N LYS A 155 -20.72 -7.61 -17.29
CA LYS A 155 -20.94 -7.39 -15.86
C LYS A 155 -19.66 -7.72 -15.08
N LEU A 156 -19.10 -6.72 -14.42
CA LEU A 156 -17.98 -6.89 -13.50
C LEU A 156 -18.44 -7.58 -12.20
N PRO A 157 -17.52 -8.18 -11.42
CA PRO A 157 -17.86 -8.77 -10.12
C PRO A 157 -18.63 -7.81 -9.23
N ALA A 158 -19.78 -8.24 -8.70
CA ALA A 158 -20.60 -7.39 -7.84
C ALA A 158 -20.10 -7.33 -6.39
N ARG A 159 -19.28 -8.31 -5.97
CA ARG A 159 -18.81 -8.47 -4.60
C ARG A 159 -17.31 -8.79 -4.55
N ASP A 160 -16.63 -8.30 -3.52
CA ASP A 160 -15.22 -8.58 -3.26
C ASP A 160 -15.02 -10.02 -2.74
N ALA A 161 -13.77 -10.43 -2.57
CA ALA A 161 -13.41 -11.76 -2.05
C ALA A 161 -13.97 -12.05 -0.64
N ARG A 162 -14.46 -11.02 0.08
CA ARG A 162 -15.10 -11.12 1.40
C ARG A 162 -16.62 -10.98 1.31
N GLY A 163 -17.19 -10.97 0.11
CA GLY A 163 -18.62 -10.87 -0.14
C GLY A 163 -19.22 -9.46 -0.02
N LYS A 164 -18.42 -8.40 0.16
CA LYS A 164 -18.96 -7.03 0.25
C LYS A 164 -19.26 -6.47 -1.16
N PRO A 165 -20.36 -5.72 -1.37
CA PRO A 165 -20.60 -5.01 -2.62
C PRO A 165 -19.42 -4.13 -3.05
N ILE A 166 -19.00 -4.28 -4.31
CA ILE A 166 -17.98 -3.42 -4.93
C ILE A 166 -18.68 -2.21 -5.54
N LYS A 167 -18.23 -1.01 -5.18
CA LYS A 167 -18.63 0.22 -5.86
C LYS A 167 -17.61 0.52 -6.95
N TYR A 168 -18.09 0.84 -8.15
CA TYR A 168 -17.24 1.16 -9.28
C TYR A 168 -17.34 2.63 -9.65
N GLN A 169 -16.21 3.19 -10.07
CA GLN A 169 -16.13 4.51 -10.71
C GLN A 169 -15.55 4.37 -12.11
N GLU A 170 -15.99 5.22 -13.03
CA GLU A 170 -15.49 5.27 -14.40
C GLU A 170 -14.63 6.51 -14.67
N TRP A 171 -13.66 6.35 -15.56
CA TRP A 171 -12.66 7.35 -15.91
C TRP A 171 -12.32 7.29 -17.39
N ASP A 172 -12.09 8.45 -17.99
CA ASP A 172 -11.45 8.53 -19.30
C ASP A 172 -9.97 8.16 -19.22
N VAL A 173 -9.49 7.58 -20.31
CA VAL A 173 -8.06 7.30 -20.54
C VAL A 173 -7.46 8.19 -21.62
N ASN A 174 -8.26 9.10 -22.18
CA ASN A 174 -7.86 10.08 -23.18
C ASN A 174 -8.27 11.49 -22.71
N PRO A 175 -7.50 12.53 -23.04
CA PRO A 175 -7.91 13.90 -22.76
C PRO A 175 -9.13 14.27 -23.60
N ARG A 176 -10.00 15.11 -23.04
CA ARG A 176 -11.14 15.70 -23.73
C ARG A 176 -10.65 16.64 -24.83
N VAL A 177 -11.19 16.45 -26.03
CA VAL A 177 -10.98 17.37 -27.15
C VAL A 177 -12.30 18.09 -27.44
N PRO A 178 -12.35 19.43 -27.39
CA PRO A 178 -13.57 20.17 -27.72
C PRO A 178 -14.13 19.78 -29.09
N GLY A 179 -15.45 19.57 -29.17
CA GLY A 179 -16.13 19.18 -30.41
C GLY A 179 -15.93 17.72 -30.84
N LYS A 180 -15.18 16.89 -30.09
CA LYS A 180 -15.05 15.46 -30.34
C LYS A 180 -15.69 14.62 -29.25
N ASN A 181 -16.24 13.48 -29.63
CA ASN A 181 -16.68 12.46 -28.69
C ASN A 181 -15.47 11.90 -27.92
N ARG A 182 -15.65 11.56 -26.64
CA ARG A 182 -14.65 10.98 -25.72
C ARG A 182 -14.15 9.59 -26.15
N GLY A 183 -14.77 9.01 -27.17
CA GLY A 183 -14.46 7.68 -27.66
C GLY A 183 -15.00 6.56 -26.75
N PRO A 184 -14.78 5.30 -27.14
CA PRO A 184 -15.31 4.13 -26.44
C PRO A 184 -14.46 3.69 -25.25
N GLU A 185 -13.22 4.15 -25.15
CA GLU A 185 -12.27 3.67 -24.15
C GLU A 185 -12.56 4.21 -22.75
N ARG A 186 -12.59 3.32 -21.76
CA ARG A 186 -12.80 3.68 -20.34
C ARG A 186 -11.94 2.84 -19.42
N LEU A 187 -11.58 3.42 -18.29
CA LEU A 187 -11.04 2.73 -17.14
C LEU A 187 -12.11 2.71 -16.04
N VAL A 188 -12.29 1.57 -15.39
CA VAL A 188 -13.25 1.38 -14.29
C VAL A 188 -12.48 0.89 -13.06
N THR A 189 -12.58 1.61 -11.94
CA THR A 189 -11.91 1.24 -10.67
C THR A 189 -12.92 0.80 -9.63
N GLY A 190 -12.63 -0.31 -8.94
CA GLY A 190 -13.45 -0.89 -7.89
C GLY A 190 -12.98 -0.48 -6.50
N SER A 191 -13.93 -0.32 -5.58
CA SER A 191 -13.65 -0.02 -4.17
C SER A 191 -12.88 -1.11 -3.42
N ASP A 192 -12.74 -2.29 -4.02
CA ASP A 192 -11.92 -3.41 -3.55
C ASP A 192 -10.46 -3.33 -4.01
N GLY A 193 -10.13 -2.31 -4.80
CA GLY A 193 -8.83 -2.12 -5.41
C GLY A 193 -8.75 -2.60 -6.85
N SER A 194 -9.75 -3.32 -7.39
CA SER A 194 -9.70 -3.80 -8.77
C SER A 194 -9.73 -2.67 -9.80
N ALA A 195 -9.20 -2.93 -11.01
CA ALA A 195 -9.31 -2.02 -12.13
C ALA A 195 -9.49 -2.78 -13.46
N TYR A 196 -10.35 -2.24 -14.32
CA TYR A 196 -10.73 -2.85 -15.60
C TYR A 196 -10.69 -1.81 -16.71
N TYR A 197 -10.15 -2.19 -17.87
CA TYR A 197 -10.14 -1.37 -19.06
C TYR A 197 -11.09 -1.94 -20.11
N THR A 198 -11.82 -1.06 -20.78
CA THR A 198 -12.64 -1.37 -21.96
C THR A 198 -12.20 -0.48 -23.11
N ASP A 199 -12.11 -1.04 -24.31
CA ASP A 199 -11.90 -0.33 -25.58
C ASP A 199 -13.17 -0.28 -26.44
N ASP A 200 -14.29 -0.80 -25.94
CA ASP A 200 -15.54 -1.01 -26.67
C ASP A 200 -16.78 -0.49 -25.93
N HIS A 201 -16.59 0.48 -25.03
CA HIS A 201 -17.64 1.14 -24.25
C HIS A 201 -18.43 0.16 -23.35
N TYR A 202 -17.68 -0.54 -22.49
CA TYR A 202 -18.15 -1.46 -21.45
C TYR A 202 -18.72 -2.81 -21.96
N ARG A 203 -18.63 -3.11 -23.26
CA ARG A 203 -19.11 -4.38 -23.81
C ARG A 203 -18.20 -5.55 -23.43
N THR A 204 -16.90 -5.29 -23.33
CA THR A 204 -15.91 -6.22 -22.76
C THR A 204 -14.90 -5.50 -21.87
N PHE A 205 -14.33 -6.23 -20.92
CA PHE A 205 -13.34 -5.74 -19.99
C PHE A 205 -12.07 -6.58 -19.97
N LYS A 206 -10.93 -5.89 -19.92
CA LYS A 206 -9.61 -6.45 -19.63
C LYS A 206 -9.24 -6.04 -18.20
N LYS A 207 -9.07 -7.01 -17.31
CA LYS A 207 -8.63 -6.75 -15.93
C LYS A 207 -7.18 -6.28 -15.91
N VAL A 208 -6.92 -5.09 -15.38
CA VAL A 208 -5.58 -4.47 -15.32
C VAL A 208 -4.99 -4.49 -13.90
N ARG A 209 -5.82 -4.71 -12.88
CA ARG A 209 -5.46 -5.00 -11.48
C ARG A 209 -6.61 -5.74 -10.80
#